data_AF-A0A8J4F4Q9-F1
#
_entry.id   AF-A0A8J4F4Q9-F1
#
_cell.length_a   1.000
_cell.length_b   1.000
_cell.length_c   1.000
_cell.angle_alpha   90.00
_cell.angle_beta   90.00
_cell.angle_gamma   90.00
#
_symmetry.space_group_name_H-M   'P 1'
#
loop_
_entity.id
_entity.type
_entity.pdbx_description
1 polymer ?
#
loop_
_entity_poly.entity_id
_entity_poly.type
_entity_poly.pdbx_seq_one_letter_code
_entity_poly.pdbx_strand_id
1 'polypeptide(L)'
;MQTSVIHYAVHCNLFGTFRPRPCAFVRRFSNKQQVRRKRINASASLAAAGEKAVKPEHDVPGMTTFLESLKWDKNKLVAVIVQHIDTGEVLMQAFADRAAINETIQTGLATFYSRSRGGRWCKGETSGHFIKVQNIFTDCDRDSIIYLSDPIGPACHTGARTCWFKEVQLVADGAQGQTDSTAVLHEGAHNNGDHAPRTTLQALERTIAQRREALQQPADGSKPSWTARLLGNPELLCKKIREEAGELCQTLEADEGRERAASEMADLLYHSMVLLNLQGVEMEEVLRVLRKRFTQSGIEEKASRPPKLQ
;
A
#
# COMPACT_ATOMS: atom_id res chain seq x y z
N MET A 1 40.05 24.31 -29.32
CA MET A 1 40.52 24.08 -30.70
C MET A 1 41.51 22.93 -30.68
N GLN A 2 41.28 21.95 -31.55
CA GLN A 2 42.16 20.85 -32.02
C GLN A 2 42.65 19.81 -30.99
N THR A 3 42.14 18.57 -30.91
CA THR A 3 42.15 17.40 -31.84
C THR A 3 43.51 16.72 -32.02
N SER A 4 43.58 15.44 -31.62
CA SER A 4 44.36 14.32 -32.17
C SER A 4 43.89 13.08 -31.36
N VAL A 5 43.07 12.13 -31.80
CA VAL A 5 43.06 11.24 -32.99
C VAL A 5 44.36 10.46 -33.17
N ILE A 6 44.37 9.22 -32.67
CA ILE A 6 45.18 8.13 -33.23
C ILE A 6 44.26 6.92 -33.39
N HIS A 7 44.28 6.37 -34.60
CA HIS A 7 43.55 5.21 -35.12
C HIS A 7 44.58 4.14 -35.54
N TYR A 8 44.09 2.97 -35.98
CA TYR A 8 44.77 1.77 -36.54
C TYR A 8 45.09 0.65 -35.53
N ALA A 9 44.88 -0.65 -35.77
CA ALA A 9 44.32 -1.43 -36.89
C ALA A 9 43.93 -2.82 -36.32
N VAL A 10 42.75 -3.38 -36.61
CA VAL A 10 42.46 -4.41 -37.62
C VAL A 10 43.53 -5.49 -37.83
N HIS A 11 43.23 -6.72 -37.40
CA HIS A 11 43.63 -7.94 -38.10
C HIS A 11 42.43 -8.92 -38.15
N CYS A 12 42.20 -9.44 -39.35
CA CYS A 12 41.09 -10.29 -39.75
C CYS A 12 41.60 -11.73 -40.00
N ASN A 13 40.64 -12.64 -40.27
CA ASN A 13 40.74 -14.04 -40.74
C ASN A 13 40.96 -15.12 -39.65
N LEU A 14 40.21 -16.22 -39.56
CA LEU A 14 39.62 -17.06 -40.62
C LEU A 14 38.35 -17.88 -40.19
N PHE A 15 37.37 -17.92 -41.11
CA PHE A 15 36.41 -18.97 -41.50
C PHE A 15 36.17 -20.23 -40.64
N GLY A 16 34.89 -20.46 -40.33
CA GLY A 16 34.27 -21.78 -40.13
C GLY A 16 32.78 -21.71 -40.48
N THR A 17 32.37 -22.37 -41.55
CA THR A 17 31.03 -22.34 -42.15
C THR A 17 30.17 -23.54 -41.72
N PHE A 18 28.86 -23.42 -42.00
CA PHE A 18 27.82 -24.47 -42.17
C PHE A 18 26.80 -24.80 -41.05
N ARG A 19 25.70 -24.05 -41.14
CA ARG A 19 24.27 -24.42 -41.34
C ARG A 19 23.45 -25.24 -40.30
N PRO A 20 22.14 -24.90 -40.16
CA PRO A 20 21.23 -25.47 -39.18
C PRO A 20 20.53 -26.74 -39.68
N ARG A 21 20.05 -27.59 -38.76
CA ARG A 21 19.09 -28.66 -39.05
C ARG A 21 17.75 -28.41 -38.35
N PRO A 22 16.62 -28.53 -39.07
CA PRO A 22 15.28 -28.59 -38.50
C PRO A 22 14.90 -30.03 -38.19
N CYS A 23 14.07 -30.25 -37.17
CA CYS A 23 13.33 -31.51 -37.03
C CYS A 23 11.88 -31.19 -36.66
N ALA A 24 11.01 -31.28 -37.66
CA ALA A 24 9.60 -31.53 -37.46
C ALA A 24 9.40 -33.00 -37.11
N PHE A 25 8.52 -33.33 -36.15
CA PHE A 25 7.53 -34.39 -36.37
C PHE A 25 6.39 -34.32 -35.36
N VAL A 26 5.18 -34.33 -35.91
CA VAL A 26 3.88 -34.31 -35.28
C VAL A 26 3.55 -35.71 -34.75
N ARG A 27 3.11 -35.84 -33.50
CA ARG A 27 2.26 -36.97 -33.09
C ARG A 27 1.04 -36.48 -32.32
N ARG A 28 -0.07 -36.49 -33.05
CA ARG A 28 -1.46 -36.49 -32.57
C ARG A 28 -1.62 -37.63 -31.56
N PHE A 29 -2.01 -37.30 -30.33
CA PHE A 29 -2.69 -38.25 -29.45
C PHE A 29 -4.07 -37.69 -29.10
N SER A 30 -5.07 -38.29 -29.73
CA SER A 30 -6.47 -38.23 -29.31
C SER A 30 -6.61 -39.08 -28.05
N ASN A 31 -7.05 -38.48 -26.95
CA ASN A 31 -7.70 -39.26 -25.90
C ASN A 31 -8.96 -38.56 -25.43
N LYS A 32 -10.08 -38.97 -26.03
CA LYS A 32 -11.43 -38.73 -25.51
C LYS A 32 -11.56 -39.58 -24.24
N GLN A 33 -11.48 -38.97 -23.07
CA GLN A 33 -12.07 -39.54 -21.86
C GLN A 33 -13.24 -38.69 -21.41
N GLN A 34 -14.38 -39.34 -21.50
CA GLN A 34 -15.73 -38.89 -21.27
C GLN A 34 -15.96 -38.81 -19.76
N VAL A 35 -15.79 -37.64 -19.15
CA VAL A 35 -16.20 -37.44 -17.75
C VAL A 35 -17.70 -37.13 -17.72
N ARG A 36 -18.45 -38.11 -17.22
CA ARG A 36 -19.91 -38.09 -17.01
C ARG A 36 -20.33 -36.84 -16.23
N ARG A 37 -21.08 -35.94 -16.88
CA ARG A 37 -21.87 -34.90 -16.23
C ARG A 37 -23.03 -35.56 -15.47
N LYS A 38 -22.95 -35.62 -14.14
CA LYS A 38 -24.15 -35.82 -13.30
C LYS A 38 -24.89 -34.49 -13.22
N ARG A 39 -26.03 -34.40 -13.92
CA ARG A 39 -27.10 -33.45 -13.62
C ARG A 39 -27.63 -33.80 -12.24
N ILE A 40 -27.56 -32.86 -11.30
CA ILE A 40 -28.36 -32.91 -10.07
C ILE A 40 -29.40 -31.80 -10.22
N ASN A 41 -30.67 -32.20 -10.08
CA ASN A 41 -31.84 -31.37 -10.28
C ASN A 41 -31.87 -30.19 -9.30
N ALA A 42 -32.10 -29.00 -9.84
CA ALA A 42 -32.56 -27.85 -9.08
C ALA A 42 -34.08 -27.94 -8.93
N SER A 43 -34.57 -28.07 -7.69
CA SER A 43 -35.91 -27.65 -7.26
C SER A 43 -36.07 -27.99 -5.77
N ALA A 44 -35.98 -26.98 -4.91
CA ALA A 44 -36.86 -26.79 -3.75
C ALA A 44 -36.40 -25.60 -2.89
N SER A 45 -37.33 -24.67 -2.69
CA SER A 45 -37.56 -23.88 -1.47
C SER A 45 -36.58 -22.76 -1.11
N LEU A 46 -37.03 -21.53 -1.37
CA LEU A 46 -36.74 -20.35 -0.55
C LEU A 46 -37.19 -20.58 0.92
N ALA A 47 -36.63 -19.74 1.80
CA ALA A 47 -37.04 -19.42 3.17
C ALA A 47 -36.27 -20.12 4.30
N ALA A 48 -35.24 -19.42 4.79
CA ALA A 48 -34.83 -19.25 6.19
C ALA A 48 -33.35 -18.80 6.19
N ALA A 49 -33.11 -17.50 6.17
CA ALA A 49 -31.80 -16.95 6.48
C ALA A 49 -31.54 -17.18 7.98
N GLY A 50 -30.94 -18.33 8.31
CA GLY A 50 -30.50 -18.63 9.66
C GLY A 50 -29.31 -17.75 10.02
N GLU A 51 -29.42 -17.06 11.16
CA GLU A 51 -28.27 -16.50 11.88
C GLU A 51 -27.19 -17.57 11.98
N LYS A 52 -26.03 -17.32 11.36
CA LYS A 52 -24.89 -18.22 11.53
C LYS A 52 -24.48 -18.21 13.00
N ALA A 53 -24.39 -19.40 13.56
CA ALA A 53 -24.01 -19.64 14.95
C ALA A 53 -22.71 -18.91 15.33
N VAL A 54 -22.84 -18.00 16.29
CA VAL A 54 -21.75 -17.28 16.94
C VAL A 54 -20.99 -18.28 17.83
N LYS A 55 -19.65 -18.32 17.72
CA LYS A 55 -18.80 -19.08 18.65
C LYS A 55 -19.05 -18.55 20.08
N PRO A 56 -18.98 -19.39 21.13
CA PRO A 56 -19.36 -18.97 22.48
C PRO A 56 -18.66 -17.67 22.88
N GLU A 57 -19.44 -16.70 23.32
CA GLU A 57 -18.98 -15.40 23.83
C GLU A 57 -18.05 -15.66 25.03
N HIS A 58 -16.75 -15.65 24.78
CA HIS A 58 -15.80 -15.50 25.87
C HIS A 58 -15.84 -14.03 26.29
N ASP A 59 -16.21 -13.76 27.54
CA ASP A 59 -16.21 -12.41 28.10
C ASP A 59 -14.76 -11.91 28.14
N VAL A 60 -14.42 -11.04 27.19
CA VAL A 60 -13.14 -10.34 27.18
C VAL A 60 -13.21 -9.32 28.32
N PRO A 61 -12.32 -9.39 29.32
CA PRO A 61 -12.38 -8.51 30.48
C PRO A 61 -12.50 -7.03 30.08
N GLY A 62 -13.50 -6.33 30.62
CA GLY A 62 -13.74 -4.91 30.37
C GLY A 62 -14.55 -4.60 29.10
N MET A 63 -14.92 -5.59 28.30
CA MET A 63 -15.73 -5.42 27.08
C MET A 63 -17.05 -4.70 27.37
N THR A 64 -17.83 -5.21 28.32
CA THR A 64 -19.15 -4.65 28.66
C THR A 64 -19.03 -3.21 29.09
N THR A 65 -18.09 -2.90 30.00
CA THR A 65 -17.81 -1.54 30.47
C THR A 65 -17.40 -0.61 29.32
N PHE A 66 -16.56 -1.09 28.41
CA PHE A 66 -16.19 -0.33 27.22
C PHE A 66 -17.41 0.01 26.34
N LEU A 67 -18.22 -1.00 26.00
CA LEU A 67 -19.40 -0.83 25.15
C LEU A 67 -20.48 0.06 25.78
N GLU A 68 -20.62 0.03 27.11
CA GLU A 68 -21.53 0.91 27.87
C GLU A 68 -21.05 2.36 27.92
N SER A 69 -19.75 2.59 27.80
CA SER A 69 -19.18 3.92 27.82
C SER A 69 -19.31 4.69 26.50
N LEU A 70 -19.66 4.00 25.41
CA LEU A 70 -19.85 4.62 24.10
C LEU A 70 -21.16 5.42 24.04
N LYS A 71 -21.11 6.57 23.36
CA LYS A 71 -22.25 7.43 23.11
C LYS A 71 -22.89 7.05 21.78
N TRP A 72 -23.93 6.24 21.87
CA TRP A 72 -24.68 5.74 20.72
C TRP A 72 -25.66 6.79 20.16
N ASP A 73 -25.79 6.86 18.84
CA ASP A 73 -26.78 7.72 18.20
C ASP A 73 -28.23 7.23 18.45
N LYS A 74 -29.22 7.97 17.94
CA LYS A 74 -30.64 7.60 18.05
C LYS A 74 -30.99 6.23 17.45
N ASN A 75 -30.17 5.72 16.53
CA ASN A 75 -30.32 4.42 15.88
C ASN A 75 -29.48 3.33 16.56
N LYS A 76 -28.84 3.64 17.70
CA LYS A 76 -27.93 2.74 18.43
C LYS A 76 -26.67 2.38 17.63
N LEU A 77 -26.17 3.34 16.86
CA LEU A 77 -24.95 3.21 16.05
C LEU A 77 -23.88 4.22 16.47
N VAL A 78 -22.63 3.87 16.18
CA VAL A 78 -21.46 4.75 16.29
C VAL A 78 -20.74 4.83 14.94
N ALA A 79 -20.09 5.95 14.65
CA ALA A 79 -19.23 6.06 13.48
C ALA A 79 -17.91 5.32 13.74
N VAL A 80 -17.45 4.55 12.75
CA VAL A 80 -16.18 3.83 12.80
C VAL A 80 -15.34 4.20 11.59
N ILE A 81 -14.17 4.76 11.85
CA ILE A 81 -13.14 5.08 10.87
C ILE A 81 -12.12 3.94 10.90
N VAL A 82 -11.85 3.35 9.74
CA VAL A 82 -10.79 2.35 9.60
C VAL A 82 -9.54 3.04 9.08
N GLN A 83 -8.44 2.95 9.83
CA GLN A 83 -7.16 3.54 9.47
C GLN A 83 -6.10 2.46 9.33
N HIS A 84 -5.28 2.55 8.29
CA HIS A 84 -4.13 1.66 8.10
C HIS A 84 -3.07 1.92 9.18
N ILE A 85 -2.64 0.88 9.87
CA ILE A 85 -1.73 0.99 11.01
C ILE A 85 -0.34 1.56 10.66
N ASP A 86 0.24 1.18 9.52
CA ASP A 86 1.57 1.65 9.13
C ASP A 86 1.56 3.00 8.41
N THR A 87 0.68 3.16 7.41
CA THR A 87 0.70 4.31 6.52
C THR A 87 -0.11 5.49 7.04
N GLY A 88 -0.98 5.27 8.03
CA GLY A 88 -1.95 6.26 8.50
C GLY A 88 -3.08 6.54 7.51
N GLU A 89 -3.13 5.86 6.35
CA GLU A 89 -4.16 6.02 5.33
C GLU A 89 -5.54 5.69 5.91
N VAL A 90 -6.52 6.58 5.76
CA VAL A 90 -7.90 6.29 6.12
C VAL A 90 -8.49 5.39 5.02
N LEU A 91 -8.87 4.16 5.38
CA LEU A 91 -9.26 3.11 4.43
C LEU A 91 -10.75 3.15 4.10
N MET A 92 -11.60 3.18 5.12
CA MET A 92 -13.06 3.33 4.95
C MET A 92 -13.72 3.92 6.21
N GLN A 93 -14.95 4.40 6.08
CA GLN A 93 -15.84 4.71 7.20
C GLN A 93 -17.08 3.82 7.09
N ALA A 94 -17.53 3.31 8.22
CA ALA A 94 -18.80 2.60 8.34
C ALA A 94 -19.43 2.85 9.72
N PHE A 95 -20.62 2.31 9.94
CA PHE A 95 -21.29 2.37 11.24
C PHE A 95 -21.19 1.01 11.91
N ALA A 96 -21.18 0.98 13.24
CA ALA A 96 -21.26 -0.24 14.01
C ALA A 96 -22.32 -0.09 15.10
N ASP A 97 -23.05 -1.17 15.37
CA ASP A 97 -23.87 -1.32 16.56
C ASP A 97 -23.07 -2.04 17.66
N ARG A 98 -23.65 -2.18 18.85
CA ARG A 98 -23.02 -2.87 19.98
C ARG A 98 -22.53 -4.27 19.62
N ALA A 99 -23.32 -5.03 18.88
CA ALA A 99 -22.99 -6.40 18.49
C ALA A 99 -21.85 -6.48 17.47
N ALA A 100 -21.77 -5.54 16.52
CA ALA A 100 -20.66 -5.47 15.57
C ALA A 100 -19.32 -5.15 16.25
N ILE A 101 -19.31 -4.24 17.24
CA ILE A 101 -18.09 -3.94 18.01
C ILE A 101 -17.69 -5.15 18.88
N ASN A 102 -18.65 -5.80 19.54
CA ASN A 102 -18.40 -7.00 20.31
C ASN A 102 -17.74 -8.09 19.44
N GLU A 103 -18.31 -8.36 18.27
CA GLU A 103 -17.73 -9.33 17.32
C GLU A 103 -16.35 -8.90 16.83
N THR A 104 -16.13 -7.61 16.59
CA THR A 104 -14.82 -7.09 16.18
C THR A 104 -13.77 -7.37 17.25
N ILE A 105 -14.08 -7.11 18.53
CA ILE A 105 -13.14 -7.34 19.63
C ILE A 105 -12.89 -8.84 19.84
N GLN A 106 -13.91 -9.68 19.70
CA GLN A 106 -13.77 -11.14 19.83
C GLN A 106 -12.95 -11.78 18.70
N THR A 107 -13.13 -11.30 17.47
CA THR A 107 -12.55 -11.94 16.27
C THR A 107 -11.26 -11.28 15.79
N GLY A 108 -11.03 -10.01 16.15
CA GLY A 108 -9.99 -9.16 15.57
C GLY A 108 -10.25 -8.78 14.11
N LEU A 109 -11.45 -9.02 13.58
CA LEU A 109 -11.85 -8.66 12.21
C LEU A 109 -12.86 -7.53 12.24
N ALA A 110 -12.73 -6.56 11.35
CA ALA A 110 -13.62 -5.41 11.33
C ALA A 110 -15.05 -5.82 10.92
N THR A 111 -15.98 -5.77 11.89
CA THR A 111 -17.41 -5.99 11.69
C THR A 111 -18.17 -4.68 11.82
N PHE A 112 -19.17 -4.49 10.95
CA PHE A 112 -19.95 -3.27 10.83
C PHE A 112 -21.46 -3.56 10.77
N TYR A 113 -22.26 -2.51 10.91
CA TYR A 113 -23.70 -2.50 10.69
C TYR A 113 -24.04 -1.73 9.40
N SER A 114 -24.74 -2.37 8.48
CA SER A 114 -25.23 -1.74 7.27
C SER A 114 -26.56 -1.04 7.53
N ARG A 115 -26.56 0.30 7.50
CA ARG A 115 -27.79 1.11 7.66
C ARG A 115 -28.83 0.84 6.58
N SER A 116 -28.40 0.50 5.36
CA SER A 116 -29.29 0.25 4.23
C SER A 116 -29.85 -1.18 4.21
N ARG A 117 -29.06 -2.17 4.64
CA ARG A 117 -29.49 -3.57 4.70
C ARG A 117 -30.14 -3.94 6.04
N GLY A 118 -30.00 -3.09 7.07
CA GLY A 118 -30.52 -3.34 8.41
C GLY A 118 -29.86 -4.52 9.12
N GLY A 119 -28.57 -4.76 8.86
CA GLY A 119 -27.89 -5.95 9.37
C GLY A 119 -26.37 -5.83 9.45
N ARG A 120 -25.77 -6.70 10.26
CA ARG A 120 -24.32 -6.77 10.48
C ARG A 120 -23.61 -7.47 9.33
N TRP A 121 -22.35 -7.13 9.11
CA TRP A 121 -21.49 -7.77 8.13
C TRP A 121 -20.02 -7.63 8.54
N CYS A 122 -19.23 -8.70 8.40
CA CYS A 122 -17.80 -8.63 8.59
C CYS A 122 -17.11 -8.29 7.26
N LYS A 123 -16.24 -7.28 7.28
CA LYS A 123 -15.54 -6.83 6.08
C LYS A 123 -14.65 -7.95 5.55
N GLY A 124 -14.88 -8.33 4.29
CA GLY A 124 -14.11 -9.37 3.61
C GLY A 124 -14.78 -10.74 3.58
N GLU A 125 -15.89 -10.97 4.27
CA GLU A 125 -16.57 -12.29 4.26
C GLU A 125 -16.94 -12.79 2.86
N THR A 126 -17.30 -11.88 1.95
CA THR A 126 -17.64 -12.23 0.57
C THR A 126 -16.44 -12.15 -0.38
N SER A 127 -15.56 -11.17 -0.19
CA SER A 127 -14.47 -10.87 -1.15
C SER A 127 -13.12 -11.50 -0.78
N GLY A 128 -12.96 -12.01 0.44
CA GLY A 128 -11.68 -12.40 1.03
C GLY A 128 -10.79 -11.22 1.46
N HIS A 129 -11.23 -9.97 1.24
CA HIS A 129 -10.47 -8.77 1.60
C HIS A 129 -10.79 -8.31 3.02
N PHE A 130 -10.23 -9.02 3.99
CA PHE A 130 -10.44 -8.78 5.41
C PHE A 130 -9.69 -7.55 5.92
N ILE A 131 -10.16 -6.98 7.02
CA ILE A 131 -9.46 -5.91 7.74
C ILE A 131 -9.20 -6.42 9.16
N LYS A 132 -7.93 -6.62 9.51
CA LYS A 132 -7.53 -7.08 10.85
C LYS A 132 -7.37 -5.89 11.77
N VAL A 133 -8.23 -5.77 12.77
CA VAL A 133 -8.16 -4.70 13.76
C VAL A 133 -7.05 -5.02 14.76
N GLN A 134 -6.11 -4.08 14.93
CA GLN A 134 -4.99 -4.18 15.87
C GLN A 134 -5.26 -3.38 17.13
N ASN A 135 -5.84 -2.19 16.98
CA ASN A 135 -6.19 -1.31 18.10
C ASN A 135 -7.54 -0.62 17.83
N ILE A 136 -8.23 -0.30 18.91
CA ILE A 136 -9.49 0.44 18.91
C ILE A 136 -9.29 1.69 19.75
N PHE A 137 -9.54 2.86 19.16
CA PHE A 137 -9.52 4.15 19.86
C PHE A 137 -10.90 4.80 19.81
N THR A 138 -11.25 5.54 20.85
CA THR A 138 -12.45 6.39 20.88
C THR A 138 -12.02 7.84 20.85
N ASP A 139 -12.88 8.71 20.33
CA ASP A 139 -12.71 10.16 20.51
C ASP A 139 -13.08 10.61 21.93
N CYS A 140 -13.03 11.91 22.17
CA CYS A 140 -13.11 12.49 23.52
C CYS A 140 -14.51 12.41 24.14
N ASP A 141 -15.58 12.47 23.33
CA ASP A 141 -16.97 12.33 23.78
C ASP A 141 -17.60 10.97 23.42
N ARG A 142 -16.79 10.06 22.86
CA ARG A 142 -17.06 8.63 22.67
C ARG A 142 -18.19 8.32 21.69
N ASP A 143 -18.43 9.18 20.71
CA ASP A 143 -19.38 8.93 19.62
C ASP A 143 -18.73 8.60 18.27
N SER A 144 -17.40 8.47 18.26
CA SER A 144 -16.63 7.98 17.13
C SER A 144 -15.50 7.03 17.55
N ILE A 145 -15.20 6.06 16.68
CA ILE A 145 -14.18 5.04 16.89
C ILE A 145 -13.20 5.01 15.73
N ILE A 146 -11.92 4.79 16.03
CA ILE A 146 -10.90 4.39 15.06
C ILE A 146 -10.57 2.91 15.25
N TYR A 147 -10.71 2.14 14.18
CA TYR A 147 -10.11 0.81 14.03
C TYR A 147 -8.77 0.95 13.33
N LEU A 148 -7.69 0.96 14.11
CA LEU A 148 -6.33 0.93 13.56
C LEU A 148 -6.02 -0.51 13.11
N SER A 149 -5.81 -0.70 11.81
CA SER A 149 -5.98 -2.00 11.17
C SER A 149 -4.91 -2.33 10.12
N ASP A 150 -4.68 -3.63 9.90
CA ASP A 150 -3.83 -4.19 8.84
C ASP A 150 -4.74 -4.90 7.79
N PRO A 151 -4.96 -4.31 6.60
CA PRO A 151 -5.86 -4.86 5.60
C PRO A 151 -5.23 -6.03 4.82
N ILE A 152 -6.05 -7.03 4.50
CA ILE A 152 -5.73 -8.07 3.51
C ILE A 152 -6.38 -7.66 2.19
N GLY A 153 -5.58 -7.18 1.23
CA GLY A 153 -6.08 -6.70 -0.06
C GLY A 153 -6.80 -5.34 0.04
N PRO A 154 -7.49 -4.90 -1.02
CA PRO A 154 -8.12 -3.58 -1.07
C PRO A 154 -9.29 -3.44 -0.08
N ALA A 155 -9.39 -2.28 0.57
CA ALA A 155 -10.53 -2.00 1.44
C ALA A 155 -11.79 -1.69 0.64
N CYS A 156 -11.67 -1.07 -0.54
CA CYS A 156 -12.82 -0.69 -1.35
C CYS A 156 -13.29 -1.82 -2.26
N HIS A 157 -14.62 -1.90 -2.47
CA HIS A 157 -15.23 -2.86 -3.39
C HIS A 157 -14.91 -2.59 -4.87
N THR A 158 -14.40 -1.39 -5.20
CA THR A 158 -13.94 -1.04 -6.55
C THR A 158 -12.57 -1.63 -6.89
N GLY A 159 -11.89 -2.23 -5.90
CA GLY A 159 -10.50 -2.65 -6.00
C GLY A 159 -9.50 -1.57 -5.56
N ALA A 160 -9.95 -0.35 -5.24
CA ALA A 160 -9.11 0.70 -4.69
C ALA A 160 -8.68 0.38 -3.24
N ARG A 161 -7.49 0.86 -2.85
CA ARG A 161 -6.94 0.69 -1.50
C ARG A 161 -7.82 1.33 -0.43
N THR A 162 -8.22 2.58 -0.65
CA THR A 162 -9.12 3.36 0.20
C THR A 162 -10.45 3.63 -0.51
N CYS A 163 -11.50 3.98 0.23
CA CYS A 163 -12.73 4.56 -0.31
C CYS A 163 -12.58 6.04 -0.71
N TRP A 164 -11.59 6.77 -0.18
CA TRP A 164 -11.35 8.19 -0.48
C TRP A 164 -10.37 8.35 -1.65
N PHE A 165 -10.74 7.85 -2.83
CA PHE A 165 -9.92 7.97 -4.05
C PHE A 165 -10.37 9.08 -5.00
N LYS A 166 -11.40 9.85 -4.62
CA LYS A 166 -11.89 11.02 -5.34
C LYS A 166 -11.57 12.27 -4.54
N GLU A 167 -10.85 13.19 -5.17
CA GLU A 167 -10.50 14.49 -4.60
C GLU A 167 -11.39 15.58 -5.20
N VAL A 168 -11.76 16.55 -4.36
CA VAL A 168 -12.43 17.78 -4.79
C VAL A 168 -11.38 18.88 -4.72
N GLN A 169 -11.04 19.46 -5.86
CA GLN A 169 -10.06 20.54 -5.94
C GLN A 169 -10.68 21.87 -5.48
N LEU A 170 -9.99 22.56 -4.56
CA LEU A 170 -10.32 23.92 -4.18
C LEU A 170 -9.53 24.87 -5.08
N VAL A 171 -10.15 25.31 -6.19
CA VAL A 171 -9.57 26.36 -7.03
C VAL A 171 -9.92 27.71 -6.41
N ALA A 172 -8.89 28.48 -6.03
CA ALA A 172 -9.08 29.89 -5.69
C ALA A 172 -9.14 30.70 -6.98
N ASP A 173 -10.27 31.33 -7.26
CA ASP A 173 -10.36 32.34 -8.32
C ASP A 173 -9.55 33.58 -7.90
N GLY A 174 -8.57 33.94 -8.74
CA GLY A 174 -8.12 35.33 -8.88
C GLY A 174 -6.77 35.70 -8.30
N ALA A 175 -5.77 35.78 -9.18
CA ALA A 175 -4.94 36.96 -9.21
C ALA A 175 -5.85 38.21 -9.37
N GLN A 176 -5.65 39.19 -8.48
CA GLN A 176 -6.16 40.57 -8.52
C GLN A 176 -7.68 40.77 -8.45
N GLY A 177 -8.19 40.80 -7.21
CA GLY A 177 -9.16 41.80 -6.79
C GLY A 177 -10.62 41.59 -7.22
N GLN A 178 -11.30 40.60 -6.64
CA GLN A 178 -12.74 40.65 -6.35
C GLN A 178 -13.09 39.56 -5.33
N THR A 179 -13.84 39.94 -4.29
CA THR A 179 -14.13 39.16 -3.08
C THR A 179 -15.39 38.32 -3.22
N ASP A 180 -15.44 37.41 -4.19
CA ASP A 180 -16.46 36.36 -4.24
C ASP A 180 -15.78 35.07 -4.69
N SER A 181 -15.29 34.29 -3.71
CA SER A 181 -14.63 33.01 -3.93
C SER A 181 -15.65 31.93 -4.26
N THR A 182 -16.02 31.79 -5.53
CA THR A 182 -16.74 30.62 -6.03
C THR A 182 -15.76 29.49 -6.30
N ALA A 183 -15.60 28.56 -5.35
CA ALA A 183 -14.83 27.33 -5.59
C ALA A 183 -15.50 26.52 -6.70
N VAL A 184 -14.86 26.42 -7.87
CA VAL A 184 -15.32 25.55 -8.96
C VAL A 184 -14.97 24.10 -8.61
N LEU A 185 -15.99 23.26 -8.43
CA LEU A 185 -15.85 21.83 -8.16
C LEU A 185 -15.53 21.11 -9.47
N HIS A 186 -14.29 20.63 -9.63
CA HIS A 186 -13.97 19.63 -10.65
C HIS A 186 -13.89 18.25 -10.00
N GLU A 187 -14.83 17.36 -10.34
CA GLU A 187 -14.65 15.93 -10.09
C GLU A 187 -13.56 15.42 -11.04
N GLY A 188 -12.37 15.11 -10.50
CA GLY A 188 -11.26 14.56 -11.26
C GLY A 188 -11.64 13.25 -11.97
N ALA A 189 -11.17 13.08 -13.21
CA ALA A 189 -11.42 11.89 -14.01
C ALA A 189 -10.86 10.61 -13.35
N HIS A 190 -11.52 9.48 -13.63
CA HIS A 190 -11.35 8.14 -13.03
C HIS A 190 -9.99 7.43 -13.22
N ASN A 191 -8.91 8.12 -13.55
CA ASN A 191 -7.67 7.46 -13.94
C ASN A 191 -6.70 7.28 -12.76
N ASN A 192 -6.67 6.05 -12.25
CA ASN A 192 -5.59 5.41 -11.50
C ASN A 192 -5.04 6.14 -10.27
N GLY A 193 -5.82 6.14 -9.19
CA GLY A 193 -5.31 6.29 -7.82
C GLY A 193 -4.66 7.64 -7.50
N ASP A 194 -4.57 8.58 -8.44
CA ASP A 194 -3.78 9.82 -8.34
C ASP A 194 -4.20 10.74 -7.18
N HIS A 195 -5.43 10.59 -6.71
CA HIS A 195 -6.12 11.55 -5.86
C HIS A 195 -6.48 11.03 -4.46
N ALA A 196 -5.88 9.92 -4.02
CA ALA A 196 -6.04 9.47 -2.64
C ALA A 196 -5.27 10.38 -1.67
N PRO A 197 -5.79 10.64 -0.45
CA PRO A 197 -5.02 11.28 0.62
C PRO A 197 -3.75 10.47 0.89
N ARG A 198 -2.58 11.12 0.80
CA ARG A 198 -1.28 10.49 0.98
C ARG A 198 -0.45 11.21 2.01
N THR A 199 0.37 10.44 2.71
CA THR A 199 1.52 10.98 3.44
C THR A 199 2.62 11.39 2.45
N THR A 200 3.57 12.21 2.93
CA THR A 200 4.73 12.64 2.13
C THR A 200 5.54 11.45 1.59
N LEU A 201 5.70 10.39 2.38
CA LEU A 201 6.45 9.19 1.95
C LEU A 201 5.71 8.45 0.82
N GLN A 202 4.41 8.26 0.92
CA GLN A 202 3.63 7.61 -0.15
C GLN A 202 3.63 8.44 -1.44
N ALA A 203 3.59 9.78 -1.32
CA ALA A 203 3.70 10.66 -2.48
C ALA A 203 5.08 10.56 -3.14
N LEU A 204 6.15 10.46 -2.35
CA LEU A 204 7.51 10.28 -2.84
C LEU A 204 7.68 8.93 -3.55
N GLU A 205 7.25 7.83 -2.92
CA GLU A 205 7.29 6.48 -3.51
C GLU A 205 6.63 6.44 -4.89
N ARG A 206 5.45 7.04 -4.99
CA ARG A 206 4.72 7.13 -6.24
C ARG A 206 5.42 7.98 -7.29
N THR A 207 5.98 9.11 -6.89
CA THR A 207 6.77 9.97 -7.79
C THR A 207 7.97 9.20 -8.36
N ILE A 208 8.64 8.40 -7.53
CA ILE A 208 9.76 7.53 -7.95
C ILE A 208 9.26 6.48 -8.95
N ALA A 209 8.14 5.82 -8.66
CA ALA A 209 7.54 4.82 -9.56
C ALA A 209 7.17 5.42 -10.92
N GLN A 210 6.50 6.59 -10.95
CA GLN A 210 6.19 7.32 -12.19
C GLN A 210 7.45 7.66 -12.99
N ARG A 211 8.51 8.12 -12.32
CA ARG A 211 9.80 8.41 -12.97
C ARG A 211 10.46 7.15 -13.54
N ARG A 212 10.25 5.99 -12.91
CA ARG A 212 10.71 4.69 -13.45
C ARG A 212 9.91 4.26 -14.66
N GLU A 213 8.59 4.40 -14.64
CA GLU A 213 7.73 4.10 -15.80
C GLU A 213 8.10 4.96 -17.01
N ALA A 214 8.36 6.26 -16.79
CA ALA A 214 8.79 7.18 -17.82
C ALA A 214 10.12 6.79 -18.50
N LEU A 215 10.96 5.95 -17.87
CA LEU A 215 12.17 5.41 -18.52
C LEU A 215 11.86 4.45 -19.67
N GLN A 216 10.69 3.80 -19.64
CA GLN A 216 10.27 2.86 -20.68
C GLN A 216 9.79 3.58 -21.95
N GLN A 217 9.42 4.85 -21.82
CA GLN A 217 8.97 5.71 -22.92
C GLN A 217 9.68 7.07 -22.83
N PRO A 218 10.99 7.13 -23.15
CA PRO A 218 11.74 8.38 -23.06
C PRO A 218 11.12 9.41 -24.00
N ALA A 219 10.74 10.57 -23.46
CA ALA A 219 10.34 11.70 -24.29
C ALA A 219 11.56 12.16 -25.12
N ASP A 220 11.40 12.17 -26.44
CA ASP A 220 12.48 12.49 -27.38
C ASP A 220 13.12 13.85 -27.05
N GLY A 221 14.45 13.88 -26.96
CA GLY A 221 15.23 15.09 -26.68
C GLY A 221 15.25 15.59 -25.22
N SER A 222 14.55 14.97 -24.27
CA SER A 222 14.55 15.43 -22.87
C SER A 222 15.73 14.90 -22.05
N LYS A 223 16.34 15.75 -21.21
CA LYS A 223 17.39 15.31 -20.26
C LYS A 223 16.76 14.41 -19.17
N PRO A 224 17.37 13.27 -18.81
CA PRO A 224 16.84 12.41 -17.77
C PRO A 224 16.80 13.13 -16.42
N SER A 225 15.72 12.92 -15.66
CA SER A 225 15.61 13.43 -14.29
C SER A 225 16.71 12.86 -13.38
N TRP A 226 16.97 13.51 -12.23
CA TRP A 226 17.91 12.98 -11.24
C TRP A 226 17.57 11.54 -10.82
N THR A 227 16.28 11.26 -10.54
CA THR A 227 15.81 9.91 -10.22
C THR A 227 16.05 8.94 -11.38
N ALA A 228 15.78 9.34 -12.63
CA ALA A 228 16.05 8.51 -13.80
C ALA A 228 17.54 8.14 -13.91
N ARG A 229 18.44 9.09 -13.63
CA ARG A 229 19.89 8.82 -13.59
C ARG A 229 20.27 7.82 -12.50
N LEU A 230 19.70 7.96 -11.30
CA LEU A 230 19.94 7.03 -10.18
C LEU A 230 19.42 5.62 -10.48
N LEU A 231 18.19 5.52 -11.02
CA LEU A 231 17.56 4.26 -11.41
C LEU A 231 18.37 3.51 -12.48
N GLY A 232 19.03 4.24 -13.39
CA GLY A 232 19.90 3.68 -14.42
C GLY A 232 21.34 3.41 -13.97
N ASN A 233 21.74 3.77 -12.75
CA ASN A 233 23.11 3.61 -12.25
C ASN A 233 23.14 3.16 -10.78
N PRO A 234 23.05 1.84 -10.53
CA PRO A 234 23.07 1.28 -9.18
C PRO A 234 24.32 1.59 -8.37
N GLU A 235 25.48 1.71 -9.02
CA GLU A 235 26.75 2.05 -8.35
C GLU A 235 26.71 3.47 -7.78
N LEU A 236 26.26 4.43 -8.59
CA LEU A 236 26.05 5.81 -8.18
C LEU A 236 25.02 5.91 -7.06
N LEU A 237 23.91 5.19 -7.18
CA LEU A 237 22.87 5.16 -6.15
C LEU A 237 23.43 4.64 -4.81
N CYS A 238 24.13 3.51 -4.81
CA CYS A 238 24.75 2.97 -3.60
C CYS A 238 25.82 3.91 -3.03
N LYS A 239 26.57 4.62 -3.89
CA LYS A 239 27.52 5.65 -3.45
C LYS A 239 26.80 6.78 -2.72
N LYS A 240 25.74 7.33 -3.30
CA LYS A 240 24.93 8.40 -2.68
C LYS A 240 24.35 7.98 -1.35
N ILE A 241 23.76 6.77 -1.24
CA ILE A 241 23.22 6.27 0.04
C ILE A 241 24.30 6.24 1.14
N ARG A 242 25.52 5.77 0.82
CA ARG A 242 26.63 5.74 1.78
C ARG A 242 27.13 7.14 2.15
N GLU A 243 27.14 8.06 1.19
CA GLU A 243 27.48 9.46 1.40
C GLU A 243 26.49 10.12 2.36
N GLU A 244 25.17 10.07 2.08
CA GLU A 244 24.17 10.73 2.94
C GLU A 244 24.09 10.12 4.34
N ALA A 245 24.35 8.80 4.46
CA ALA A 245 24.47 8.17 5.78
C ALA A 245 25.68 8.69 6.57
N GLY A 246 26.79 8.97 5.89
CA GLY A 246 27.98 9.60 6.47
C GLY A 246 27.71 11.05 6.84
N GLU A 247 27.10 11.83 5.96
CA GLU A 247 26.72 13.23 6.21
C GLU A 247 25.76 13.34 7.40
N LEU A 248 24.78 12.44 7.51
CA LEU A 248 23.88 12.37 8.67
C LEU A 248 24.65 12.17 9.98
N CYS A 249 25.60 11.23 10.03
CA CYS A 249 26.45 11.02 11.21
C CYS A 249 27.30 12.28 11.51
N GLN A 250 27.88 12.87 10.47
CA GLN A 250 28.69 14.08 10.59
C GLN A 250 27.90 15.25 11.21
N THR A 251 26.60 15.37 10.92
CA THR A 251 25.77 16.44 11.52
C THR A 251 25.80 16.43 13.05
N LEU A 252 25.94 15.25 13.66
CA LEU A 252 26.09 15.10 15.11
C LEU A 252 27.55 15.31 15.55
N GLU A 253 28.50 14.69 14.85
CA GLU A 253 29.92 14.73 15.21
C GLU A 253 30.53 16.13 15.12
N ALA A 254 30.05 16.94 14.16
CA ALA A 254 30.49 18.29 13.90
C ALA A 254 29.53 19.36 14.44
N ASP A 255 28.48 18.96 15.17
CA ASP A 255 27.47 19.85 15.77
C ASP A 255 26.83 20.82 14.75
N GLU A 256 26.42 20.30 13.59
CA GLU A 256 25.84 21.10 12.49
C GLU A 256 24.37 21.46 12.71
N GLY A 257 23.77 20.95 13.78
CA GLY A 257 22.44 21.32 14.24
C GLY A 257 21.28 20.58 13.57
N ARG A 258 20.07 20.84 14.11
CA ARG A 258 18.84 20.09 13.81
C ARG A 258 18.40 20.15 12.33
N GLU A 259 18.61 21.28 11.67
CA GLU A 259 18.09 21.52 10.32
C GLU A 259 18.92 20.77 9.28
N ARG A 260 20.25 20.80 9.43
CA ARG A 260 21.17 20.01 8.61
C ARG A 260 20.91 18.51 8.81
N ALA A 261 20.77 18.04 10.05
CA ALA A 261 20.42 16.65 10.35
C ALA A 261 19.10 16.20 9.68
N ALA A 262 18.07 17.05 9.69
CA ALA A 262 16.81 16.77 9.02
C ALA A 262 16.95 16.69 7.49
N SER A 263 17.77 17.57 6.89
CA SER A 263 18.09 17.56 5.46
C SER A 263 18.81 16.26 5.06
N GLU A 264 19.87 15.88 5.79
CA GLU A 264 20.64 14.66 5.46
C GLU A 264 19.82 13.39 5.64
N MET A 265 18.96 13.35 6.65
CA MET A 265 18.02 12.24 6.80
C MET A 265 17.01 12.19 5.65
N ALA A 266 16.54 13.34 5.16
CA ALA A 266 15.63 13.39 4.01
C ALA A 266 16.31 12.88 2.74
N ASP A 267 17.56 13.25 2.49
CA ASP A 267 18.33 12.76 1.35
C ASP A 267 18.65 11.25 1.46
N LEU A 268 19.01 10.79 2.66
CA LEU A 268 19.19 9.36 2.92
C LEU A 268 17.90 8.56 2.68
N LEU A 269 16.76 9.06 3.17
CA LEU A 269 15.44 8.45 2.92
C LEU A 269 15.11 8.42 1.43
N TYR A 270 15.28 9.54 0.74
CA TYR A 270 15.02 9.64 -0.70
C TYR A 270 15.83 8.61 -1.49
N HIS A 271 17.14 8.56 -1.31
CA HIS A 271 17.99 7.61 -2.04
C HIS A 271 17.68 6.16 -1.66
N SER A 272 17.39 5.89 -0.39
CA SER A 272 16.95 4.56 0.06
C SER A 272 15.65 4.14 -0.61
N MET A 273 14.68 5.04 -0.76
CA MET A 273 13.42 4.76 -1.45
C MET A 273 13.60 4.49 -2.95
N VAL A 274 14.55 5.16 -3.61
CA VAL A 274 14.91 4.85 -5.01
C VAL A 274 15.46 3.42 -5.11
N LEU A 275 16.30 2.99 -4.15
CA LEU A 275 16.81 1.63 -4.09
C LEU A 275 15.70 0.61 -3.83
N LEU A 276 14.82 0.87 -2.86
CA LEU A 276 13.68 0.00 -2.56
C LEU A 276 12.78 -0.19 -3.79
N ASN A 277 12.52 0.89 -4.54
CA ASN A 277 11.78 0.80 -5.79
C ASN A 277 12.47 -0.16 -6.78
N LEU A 278 13.79 -0.06 -7.02
CA LEU A 278 14.51 -0.99 -7.89
C LEU A 278 14.35 -2.45 -7.47
N GLN A 279 14.30 -2.71 -6.16
CA GLN A 279 14.12 -4.03 -5.58
C GLN A 279 12.66 -4.49 -5.54
N GLY A 280 11.70 -3.62 -5.88
CA GLY A 280 10.28 -3.92 -5.80
C GLY A 280 9.77 -4.06 -4.37
N VAL A 281 10.38 -3.34 -3.42
CA VAL A 281 9.97 -3.32 -2.01
C VAL A 281 9.23 -2.02 -1.75
N GLU A 282 8.00 -2.11 -1.26
CA GLU A 282 7.20 -0.94 -0.92
C GLU A 282 7.55 -0.42 0.50
N MET A 283 7.41 0.88 0.73
CA MET A 283 7.65 1.52 2.02
C MET A 283 6.74 0.95 3.11
N GLU A 284 5.52 0.56 2.75
CA GLU A 284 4.60 -0.15 3.66
C GLU A 284 5.22 -1.43 4.22
N GLU A 285 5.99 -2.18 3.42
CA GLU A 285 6.67 -3.40 3.88
C GLU A 285 7.80 -3.08 4.87
N VAL A 286 8.54 -1.99 4.63
CA VAL A 286 9.57 -1.50 5.56
C VAL A 286 8.95 -1.10 6.89
N LEU A 287 7.85 -0.35 6.87
CA LEU A 287 7.11 0.06 8.07
C LEU A 287 6.56 -1.16 8.82
N ARG A 288 6.02 -2.15 8.11
CA ARG A 288 5.57 -3.41 8.70
C ARG A 288 6.71 -4.17 9.38
N VAL A 289 7.92 -4.19 8.79
CA VAL A 289 9.12 -4.77 9.42
C VAL A 289 9.48 -4.01 10.69
N LEU A 290 9.48 -2.68 10.67
CA LEU A 290 9.73 -1.86 11.86
C LEU A 290 8.69 -2.13 12.96
N ARG A 291 7.40 -2.17 12.63
CA ARG A 291 6.32 -2.46 13.58
C ARG A 291 6.51 -3.81 14.27
N LYS A 292 6.89 -4.86 13.52
CA LYS A 292 7.18 -6.18 14.09
C LYS A 292 8.33 -6.16 15.11
N ARG A 293 9.28 -5.23 14.95
CA ARG A 293 10.39 -5.05 15.89
C ARG A 293 9.98 -4.37 17.20
N PHE A 294 8.85 -3.67 17.25
CA PHE A 294 8.38 -3.10 18.52
C PHE A 294 7.87 -4.17 19.50
N THR A 295 7.43 -5.32 18.99
CA THR A 295 6.91 -6.43 19.79
C THR A 295 7.96 -7.47 20.18
N GLN A 296 9.21 -7.32 19.72
CA GLN A 296 10.32 -8.25 19.97
C GLN A 296 11.50 -7.44 20.48
N SER A 297 12.16 -7.86 21.57
CA SER A 297 13.33 -7.12 22.04
C SER A 297 14.43 -7.11 20.95
N GLY A 298 15.22 -6.04 20.85
CA GLY A 298 16.25 -5.92 19.82
C GLY A 298 17.31 -7.04 19.84
N ILE A 299 17.44 -7.76 20.97
CA ILE A 299 18.31 -8.92 21.14
C ILE A 299 17.68 -10.17 20.49
N GLU A 300 16.40 -10.41 20.75
CA GLU A 300 15.65 -11.54 20.17
C GLU A 300 15.52 -11.41 18.66
N GLU A 301 15.30 -10.19 18.15
CA GLU A 301 15.20 -9.97 16.70
C GLU A 301 16.54 -10.24 16.00
N LYS A 302 17.65 -9.76 16.56
CA LYS A 302 18.99 -9.99 16.00
C LYS A 302 19.37 -11.47 15.99
N ALA A 303 18.93 -12.24 17.00
CA ALA A 303 19.14 -13.68 17.08
C ALA A 303 18.31 -14.48 16.05
N SER A 304 17.17 -13.93 15.61
CA SER A 304 16.26 -14.59 14.65
C SER A 304 16.61 -14.37 13.17
N ARG A 305 17.57 -13.49 12.86
CA ARG A 305 17.96 -13.20 11.47
C ARG A 305 18.76 -14.37 10.88
N PRO A 306 18.47 -14.81 9.64
CA PRO A 306 19.31 -15.78 8.97
C PRO A 306 20.75 -15.23 8.84
N PRO A 307 21.78 -16.10 8.91
CA PRO A 307 23.17 -15.66 8.79
C PRO A 307 23.36 -14.91 7.47
N LYS A 308 24.08 -13.79 7.53
CA LYS A 308 24.46 -13.05 6.31
C LYS A 308 25.22 -14.03 5.41
N LEU A 309 24.74 -14.21 4.18
CA LEU A 309 25.51 -14.89 3.14
C LEU A 309 26.84 -14.15 3.00
N GLN A 310 27.94 -14.89 3.21
CA GLN A 310 29.31 -14.39 3.06
C GLN A 310 29.61 -14.08 1.59
#